data_AF-A0A943I7S5-F1
#
_entry.id   AF-A0A943I7S5-F1
#
_cell.length_a   1.000
_cell.length_b   1.000
_cell.length_c   1.000
_cell.angle_alpha   90.00
_cell.angle_beta   90.00
_cell.angle_gamma   90.00
#
_symmetry.space_group_name_H-M   'P 1'
#
loop_
_entity.id
_entity.type
_entity.pdbx_description
1 polymer ?
#
loop_
_entity_poly.entity_id
_entity_poly.type
_entity_poly.pdbx_seq_one_letter_code
_entity_poly.pdbx_strand_id
1 'polypeptide(L)' 'MSKNNFNHNMFSKNLNDAYFEIIEQKRIDLDVRCQIETNVNDETVKVYLIKKNKIIKILTFKEGKKYYKSIGGK' A
#
# COMPACT_ATOMS: atom_id res chain seq x y z
N MET A 1 -4.37 6.67 -28.83
CA MET A 1 -3.92 6.39 -27.44
C MET A 1 -4.84 5.32 -26.89
N SER A 2 -4.35 4.11 -26.59
CA SER A 2 -5.20 3.11 -25.94
C SER A 2 -5.59 3.68 -24.58
N LYS A 3 -6.89 3.84 -24.34
CA LYS A 3 -7.40 4.05 -22.99
C LYS A 3 -6.90 2.87 -22.18
N ASN A 4 -5.89 3.07 -21.30
CA ASN A 4 -5.69 2.13 -20.22
C ASN A 4 -7.03 2.09 -19.51
N ASN A 5 -7.74 0.96 -19.61
CA ASN A 5 -9.04 0.76 -18.97
C ASN A 5 -8.77 0.59 -17.47
N PHE A 6 -8.50 1.72 -16.81
CA PHE A 6 -8.32 1.77 -15.37
C PHE A 6 -9.56 1.20 -14.70
N ASN A 7 -9.40 0.09 -14.00
CA ASN A 7 -10.47 -0.60 -13.33
C ASN A 7 -10.73 0.04 -11.96
N HIS A 8 -11.63 1.02 -11.93
CA HIS A 8 -12.02 1.73 -10.70
C HIS A 8 -12.48 0.81 -9.57
N ASN A 9 -13.13 -0.32 -9.88
CA ASN A 9 -13.56 -1.29 -8.87
C ASN A 9 -12.36 -1.99 -8.23
N MET A 10 -11.39 -2.40 -9.05
CA MET A 10 -10.16 -3.04 -8.57
C MET A 10 -9.31 -2.07 -7.75
N PHE A 11 -9.18 -0.82 -8.22
CA PHE A 11 -8.50 0.23 -7.47
C PHE A 11 -9.17 0.49 -6.11
N SER A 12 -10.50 0.63 -6.09
CA SER A 12 -11.25 0.84 -4.84
C SER A 12 -11.08 -0.32 -3.87
N LYS A 13 -11.07 -1.56 -4.36
CA LYS A 13 -10.77 -2.74 -3.54
C LYS A 13 -9.34 -2.67 -2.96
N ASN A 14 -8.33 -2.46 -3.81
CA ASN A 14 -6.93 -2.37 -3.36
C ASN A 14 -6.74 -1.24 -2.34
N LEU A 15 -7.41 -0.10 -2.52
CA LEU A 15 -7.36 1.03 -1.61
C LEU A 15 -8.02 0.70 -0.27
N ASN A 16 -9.18 0.03 -0.26
CA ASN A 16 -9.85 -0.42 0.96
C ASN A 16 -8.98 -1.42 1.74
N ASP A 17 -8.42 -2.41 1.06
CA ASP A 17 -7.54 -3.41 1.67
C ASP A 17 -6.30 -2.72 2.29
N ALA A 18 -5.74 -1.72 1.59
CA ALA A 18 -4.64 -0.90 2.11
C ALA A 18 -5.04 -0.10 3.36
N TYR A 19 -6.24 0.50 3.39
CA TYR A 19 -6.76 1.21 4.56
C TYR A 19 -6.92 0.31 5.78
N PHE A 20 -7.48 -0.89 5.61
CA PHE A 20 -7.61 -1.86 6.72
C PHE A 20 -6.25 -2.24 7.29
N GLU A 21 -5.27 -2.51 6.43
CA GLU A 21 -3.93 -2.84 6.88
C GLU A 21 -3.26 -1.67 7.61
N ILE A 22 -3.46 -0.42 7.18
CA ILE A 22 -2.96 0.76 7.91
C ILE A 22 -3.54 0.83 9.32
N ILE A 23 -4.84 0.57 9.48
CA ILE A 23 -5.50 0.54 10.80
C ILE A 23 -4.86 -0.53 11.68
N GLU A 24 -4.66 -1.74 11.15
CA GLU A 24 -4.01 -2.83 11.90
C GLU A 24 -2.56 -2.51 12.30
N GLN A 25 -1.77 -1.93 11.39
CA GLN A 25 -0.40 -1.52 11.70
C GLN A 25 -0.35 -0.45 12.79
N LYS A 26 -1.29 0.51 12.77
CA LYS A 26 -1.42 1.55 13.80
C LYS A 26 -1.90 1.01 15.15
N ARG A 27 -2.68 -0.07 15.17
CA ARG A 27 -3.07 -0.77 16.42
C ARG A 27 -1.87 -1.45 17.08
N ILE A 28 -0.94 -1.96 16.28
CA ILE A 28 0.27 -2.64 16.75
C ILE A 28 1.33 -1.64 17.23
N ASP A 29 1.55 -0.56 16.47
CA ASP A 29 2.60 0.42 16.74
C ASP A 29 2.11 1.84 16.39
N LEU A 30 1.84 2.65 17.41
CA LEU A 30 1.33 4.02 17.23
C LEU A 30 2.36 4.95 16.56
N ASP A 31 3.65 4.66 16.72
CA ASP A 31 4.75 5.47 16.20
C ASP A 31 5.04 5.22 14.70
N VAL A 32 4.49 4.15 14.12
CA VAL A 32 4.66 3.89 12.69
C VAL A 32 3.88 4.90 11.87
N ARG A 33 4.53 5.58 10.92
CA ARG A 33 3.86 6.42 9.94
C ARG A 33 3.56 5.59 8.70
N CYS A 34 2.38 5.78 8.12
CA CYS A 34 2.00 5.10 6.87
C CYS A 34 1.87 6.14 5.76
N GLN A 35 2.48 5.87 4.60
CA GLN A 35 2.32 6.67 3.40
C GLN A 35 1.74 5.81 2.28
N ILE A 36 0.71 6.31 1.60
CA ILE A 36 0.10 5.64 0.46
C ILE A 36 0.65 6.23 -0.84
N GLU A 37 0.98 5.37 -1.80
CA GLU A 37 1.30 5.72 -3.18
C GLU A 37 0.34 5.01 -4.12
N THR A 38 -0.15 5.74 -5.12
CA THR A 38 -1.05 5.25 -6.16
C THR A 38 -0.52 5.63 -7.55
N ASN A 39 -0.98 4.91 -8.58
CA ASN A 39 -0.65 5.21 -9.98
C ASN A 39 -1.91 5.62 -10.74
N VAL A 40 -1.78 6.56 -11.67
CA VAL A 40 -2.88 6.93 -12.60
C VAL A 40 -3.04 5.93 -13.74
N ASN A 41 -2.02 5.10 -13.99
CA ASN A 41 -1.96 4.19 -15.12
C ASN A 41 -2.34 2.74 -14.78
N ASP A 42 -2.36 2.38 -13.50
CA ASP A 42 -2.71 1.04 -13.01
C ASP A 42 -3.31 1.11 -11.60
N GLU A 43 -4.03 0.07 -11.20
CA GLU A 43 -4.81 0.05 -9.97
C GLU A 43 -3.98 -0.30 -8.72
N THR A 44 -2.65 -0.33 -8.82
CA THR A 44 -1.77 -0.71 -7.72
C THR A 44 -1.77 0.35 -6.64
N VAL A 45 -1.91 -0.09 -5.39
CA VAL A 45 -1.76 0.75 -4.20
C VAL A 45 -0.59 0.24 -3.39
N LYS A 46 0.35 1.12 -3.02
CA LYS A 46 1.44 0.76 -2.11
C LYS A 46 1.28 1.49 -0.78
N VAL A 47 1.61 0.80 0.30
CA VAL A 47 1.70 1.38 1.64
C VAL A 47 3.13 1.22 2.15
N TYR A 48 3.77 2.35 2.42
CA TYR A 48 5.08 2.42 3.05
C TYR A 48 4.90 2.61 4.56
N LEU A 49 5.41 1.67 5.34
CA LEU A 49 5.50 1.81 6.79
C LEU A 49 6.86 2.43 7.12
N ILE A 50 6.82 3.55 7.82
CA ILE A 50 7.97 4.39 8.12
C ILE A 50 8.11 4.51 9.63
N LYS A 51 9.26 4.11 10.18
CA LYS A 51 9.57 4.26 11.61
C LYS A 51 10.93 4.93 11.74
N LYS A 52 11.04 5.94 12.61
CA LYS A 52 12.27 6.75 12.77
C LYS A 52 12.83 7.25 11.43
N ASN A 53 11.95 7.76 10.56
CA ASN A 53 12.26 8.23 9.19
C ASN A 53 12.85 7.20 8.23
N LYS A 54 12.78 5.89 8.54
CA LYS A 54 13.19 4.80 7.65
C LYS A 54 11.98 4.00 7.22
N ILE A 55 11.89 3.68 5.93
CA ILE A 55 10.92 2.70 5.42
C ILE A 55 11.35 1.33 5.95
N ILE A 56 10.48 0.69 6.74
CA ILE A 56 10.74 -0.63 7.33
C ILE A 56 10.01 -1.75 6.56
N LYS A 57 8.93 -1.40 5.85
CA LYS A 57 8.07 -2.36 5.17
C LYS A 57 7.32 -1.67 4.03
N ILE A 58 7.20 -2.36 2.91
CA ILE A 58 6.40 -1.96 1.76
C ILE A 58 5.34 -3.03 1.54
N LEU A 59 4.08 -2.63 1.58
CA LEU A 59 2.94 -3.44 1.22
C LEU A 59 2.46 -2.99 -0.15
N THR A 60 2.16 -3.93 -1.03
CA THR A 60 1.67 -3.65 -2.38
C THR A 60 0.37 -4.41 -2.58
N PHE A 61 -0.67 -3.70 -2.99
CA PHE A 61 -1.99 -4.24 -3.29
C PHE A 61 -2.20 -4.12 -4.78
N LYS A 62 -2.30 -5.26 -5.47
CA LYS A 62 -2.45 -5.34 -6.92
C LYS A 62 -3.35 -6.53 -7.25
N GLU A 63 -4.25 -6.34 -8.21
CA GLU A 63 -5.20 -7.39 -8.63
C GLU A 63 -6.01 -7.99 -7.45
N GLY A 64 -6.25 -7.20 -6.40
CA GLY A 64 -6.99 -7.63 -5.22
C GLY A 64 -6.21 -8.59 -4.31
N LYS A 65 -4.88 -8.62 -4.44
CA LYS A 65 -3.96 -9.42 -3.63
C LYS A 65 -2.96 -8.51 -2.91
N LYS A 66 -2.52 -8.94 -1.73
CA LYS A 66 -1.49 -8.28 -0.92
C LYS A 66 -0.13 -8.95 -1.14
N TYR A 67 0.87 -8.14 -1.45
CA TYR A 67 2.28 -8.51 -1.56
C TYR A 67 3.08 -7.74 -0.51
N TYR A 68 4.14 -8.37 0.00
CA TYR A 68 4.95 -7.82 1.07
C TYR A 68 6.43 -7.84 0.70
N LYS A 69 7.10 -6.72 0.97
CA LYS A 69 8.55 -6.62 0.96
C LYS A 69 9.01 -6.00 2.28
N SER A 70 9.75 -6.77 3.07
CA SER A 70 10.48 -6.23 4.23
C SER A 70 11.62 -5.35 3.76
N ILE A 71 11.82 -4.19 4.40
CA ILE A 71 12.98 -3.33 4.18
C ILE A 71 13.72 -3.23 5.53
N GLY A 72 14.31 -4.34 5.94
CA GLY A 72 15.34 -4.43 6.98
C GLY A 72 16.21 -5.61 6.61
N GLY A 73 17.55 -5.58 6.62
CA GLY A 73 18.53 -4.73 7.29
C GLY A 73 19.59 -5.72 7.76
N LYS A 74 20.78 -5.72 7.13
CA LYS A 74 21.93 -6.45 7.66
C LYS A 74 22.29 -5.91 9.04
#